data_AF-A0A6A2YEX2-F1
#
_entry.id   AF-A0A6A2YEX2-F1
#
_cell.length_a   1.000
_cell.length_b   1.000
_cell.length_c   1.000
_cell.angle_alpha   90.00
_cell.angle_beta   90.00
_cell.angle_gamma   90.00
#
_symmetry.space_group_name_H-M   'P 1'
#
loop_
_entity.id
_entity.type
_entity.pdbx_description
1 polymer ?
#
loop_
_entity_poly.entity_id
_entity_poly.type
_entity_poly.pdbx_seq_one_letter_code
_entity_poly.pdbx_strand_id
1 'polypeptide(L)'
;MDNLSSSFSSVWSAAVDAITSFIRCYISSNLTISGVLLQPVMLYLNRALSYISLLAEKELPDIKPAVDIFIIRTLMGYQSLPDPMAYKSDHSRIIQLCTIPYRNASGCEESTCLMFLLDKRDACLGPWIPGRDWFEDELRAFQGGKDGLMPCVWDNELSSFPQPETINKMLVNQMLLCLGTIFAAQNSAGMLYLLGMMEQCLKAGKKQPWHAASITNICVGLLAGLKALLALRSQSLELEILNLAQAIFKGILIEGDICASQRRASSEGFGLLARFGNDVFTARMTRSLLGELNGITDSYYAGSIALSLGCIHRR
;
A
#
# COMPACT_ATOMS: atom_id res chain seq x y z
N MET A 1 -20.94 22.84 20.82
CA MET A 1 -20.19 23.25 19.60
C MET A 1 -19.93 22.06 18.67
N ASP A 2 -20.20 20.83 19.14
CA ASP A 2 -19.75 19.58 18.53
C ASP A 2 -20.58 19.15 17.31
N ASN A 3 -21.87 19.51 17.27
CA ASN A 3 -22.74 19.31 16.10
C ASN A 3 -22.34 20.18 14.89
N LEU A 4 -21.77 21.37 15.13
CA LEU A 4 -21.28 22.24 14.06
C LEU A 4 -19.99 21.70 13.44
N SER A 5 -19.09 21.13 14.22
CA SER A 5 -17.84 20.54 13.71
C SER A 5 -18.06 19.23 12.97
N SER A 6 -19.02 18.41 13.42
CA SER A 6 -19.43 17.19 12.71
C SER A 6 -20.13 17.51 11.37
N SER A 7 -21.10 18.44 11.38
CA SER A 7 -21.76 18.90 10.14
C SER A 7 -20.80 19.62 9.19
N PHE A 8 -19.83 20.37 9.69
CA PHE A 8 -18.80 21.00 8.86
C PHE A 8 -17.91 19.94 8.19
N SER A 9 -17.49 18.92 8.93
CA SER A 9 -16.68 17.81 8.38
C SER A 9 -17.45 17.04 7.31
N SER A 10 -18.75 16.80 7.48
CA SER A 10 -19.57 16.12 6.47
C SER A 10 -19.77 16.95 5.20
N VAL A 11 -19.94 18.28 5.32
CA VAL A 11 -20.02 19.20 4.17
C VAL A 11 -18.70 19.22 3.38
N TRP A 12 -17.57 19.35 4.06
CA TRP A 12 -16.26 19.32 3.40
C TRP A 12 -15.97 17.97 2.77
N SER A 13 -16.33 16.89 3.44
CA SER A 13 -16.26 15.54 2.91
C SER A 13 -17.09 15.41 1.62
N ALA A 14 -18.31 15.93 1.56
CA ALA A 14 -19.12 15.93 0.33
C ALA A 14 -18.50 16.80 -0.78
N ALA A 15 -17.95 17.96 -0.43
CA ALA A 15 -17.27 18.83 -1.39
C ALA A 15 -16.03 18.16 -2.00
N VAL A 16 -15.22 17.48 -1.19
CA VAL A 16 -14.05 16.73 -1.67
C VAL A 16 -14.47 15.55 -2.54
N ASP A 17 -15.58 14.88 -2.25
CA ASP A 17 -16.10 13.80 -3.10
C ASP A 17 -16.52 14.30 -4.48
N ALA A 18 -17.20 15.45 -4.52
CA ALA A 18 -17.56 16.13 -5.76
C ALA A 18 -16.31 16.55 -6.55
N ILE A 19 -15.29 17.09 -5.87
CA ILE A 19 -13.99 17.42 -6.48
C ILE A 19 -13.30 16.17 -7.02
N THR A 20 -13.31 15.07 -6.28
CA THR A 20 -12.70 13.79 -6.70
C THR A 20 -13.37 13.26 -7.96
N SER A 21 -14.69 13.29 -8.00
CA SER A 21 -15.48 12.92 -9.18
C SER A 21 -15.17 13.83 -10.36
N PHE A 22 -15.04 15.14 -10.13
CA PHE A 22 -14.65 16.11 -11.15
C PHE A 22 -13.23 15.84 -11.71
N ILE A 23 -12.26 15.56 -10.84
CA ILE A 23 -10.89 15.23 -11.25
C ILE A 23 -10.90 14.02 -12.20
N ARG A 24 -11.55 12.93 -11.78
CA ARG A 24 -11.61 11.68 -12.56
C ARG A 24 -12.28 11.88 -13.91
N CYS A 25 -13.36 12.66 -13.96
CA CYS A 25 -14.13 12.88 -15.18
C CYS A 25 -13.51 13.87 -16.16
N TYR A 26 -12.79 14.91 -15.68
CA TYR A 26 -12.39 16.05 -16.50
C TYR A 26 -10.89 16.36 -16.51
N ILE A 27 -10.16 16.06 -15.43
CA ILE A 27 -8.73 16.36 -15.34
C ILE A 27 -7.91 15.15 -15.78
N SER A 28 -8.23 13.96 -15.29
CA SER A 28 -7.48 12.72 -15.60
C SER A 28 -7.78 12.19 -17.00
N SER A 29 -8.93 12.56 -17.59
CA SER A 29 -9.38 12.12 -18.91
C SER A 29 -8.97 13.04 -20.07
N ASN A 30 -8.60 14.30 -19.80
CA ASN A 30 -8.52 15.34 -20.84
C ASN A 30 -7.30 16.27 -20.65
N LEU A 31 -6.22 15.97 -21.39
CA LEU A 31 -4.90 16.62 -21.25
C LEU A 31 -4.93 18.14 -21.52
N THR A 32 -5.79 18.62 -22.42
CA THR A 32 -5.83 20.03 -22.85
C THR A 32 -6.53 20.97 -21.86
N ILE A 33 -7.48 20.48 -21.07
CA ILE A 33 -8.23 21.27 -20.07
C ILE A 33 -7.60 21.13 -18.67
N SER A 34 -6.78 20.09 -18.47
CA SER A 34 -6.14 19.76 -17.20
C SER A 34 -5.40 20.93 -16.54
N GLY A 35 -4.65 21.73 -17.32
CA GLY A 35 -3.80 22.79 -16.76
C GLY A 35 -4.55 23.94 -16.08
N VAL A 36 -5.73 24.33 -16.59
CA VAL A 36 -6.49 25.49 -16.08
C VAL A 36 -7.28 25.14 -14.81
N LEU A 37 -7.83 23.93 -14.74
CA LEU A 37 -8.70 23.50 -13.64
C LEU A 37 -7.93 22.80 -12.50
N LEU A 38 -6.66 22.42 -12.73
CA LEU A 38 -5.82 21.78 -11.72
C LEU A 38 -5.48 22.70 -10.55
N GLN A 39 -5.13 23.96 -10.82
CA GLN A 39 -4.73 24.91 -9.75
C GLN A 39 -5.86 25.19 -8.73
N PRO A 40 -7.11 25.49 -9.15
CA PRO A 40 -8.23 25.61 -8.21
C PRO A 40 -8.47 24.34 -7.39
N VAL A 41 -8.43 23.17 -8.04
CA VAL A 41 -8.63 21.88 -7.37
C VAL A 41 -7.57 21.64 -6.30
N MET A 42 -6.30 21.86 -6.63
CA MET A 42 -5.20 21.75 -5.67
C MET A 42 -5.37 22.69 -4.48
N LEU A 43 -5.82 23.93 -4.72
CA LEU A 43 -6.08 24.89 -3.64
C LEU A 43 -7.19 24.40 -2.70
N TYR A 44 -8.25 23.78 -3.21
CA TYR A 44 -9.29 23.18 -2.36
C TYR A 44 -8.79 21.97 -1.56
N LEU A 45 -8.01 21.08 -2.18
CA LEU A 45 -7.41 19.93 -1.50
C LEU A 45 -6.39 20.37 -0.43
N ASN A 46 -5.58 21.39 -0.71
CA ASN A 46 -4.66 21.98 0.26
C ASN A 46 -5.40 22.58 1.47
N ARG A 47 -6.52 23.28 1.23
CA ARG A 47 -7.37 23.80 2.30
C ARG A 47 -7.98 22.67 3.12
N ALA A 48 -8.50 21.63 2.48
CA ALA A 48 -9.02 20.45 3.17
C ALA A 48 -7.96 19.81 4.07
N LEU A 49 -6.75 19.65 3.55
CA LEU A 49 -5.60 19.12 4.30
C LEU A 49 -5.22 20.02 5.49
N SER A 50 -5.26 21.35 5.31
CA SER A 50 -5.01 22.31 6.39
C SER A 50 -6.06 22.21 7.51
N TYR A 51 -7.33 22.00 7.15
CA TYR A 51 -8.40 21.77 8.13
C TYR A 51 -8.22 20.45 8.88
N ILE A 52 -7.83 19.37 8.18
CA ILE A 52 -7.53 18.08 8.81
C ILE A 52 -6.42 18.25 9.85
N SER A 53 -5.32 18.94 9.51
CA SER A 53 -4.23 19.19 10.46
C SER A 53 -4.71 19.94 11.71
N LEU A 54 -5.57 20.95 11.54
CA LEU A 54 -6.14 21.72 12.65
C LEU A 54 -7.11 20.91 13.52
N LEU A 55 -7.81 19.94 12.93
CA LEU A 55 -8.71 19.04 13.67
C LEU A 55 -7.92 17.97 14.45
N ALA A 56 -6.78 17.52 13.92
CA ALA A 56 -5.92 16.55 14.59
C ALA A 56 -5.37 17.09 15.94
N GLU A 57 -5.14 18.40 16.06
CA GLU A 57 -4.66 19.03 17.30
C GLU A 57 -5.72 19.09 18.42
N LYS A 58 -7.00 18.89 18.11
CA LYS A 58 -8.11 19.15 19.05
C LYS A 58 -8.65 17.91 19.76
N GLU A 59 -8.20 16.69 19.42
CA GLU A 59 -8.60 15.39 20.00
C GLU A 59 -10.05 15.34 20.54
N LEU A 60 -11.03 15.54 19.66
CA LEU A 60 -12.46 15.46 20.01
C LEU A 60 -13.03 14.08 19.63
N PRO A 61 -13.26 13.16 20.60
CA PRO A 61 -13.65 11.78 20.31
C PRO A 61 -15.00 11.64 19.59
N ASP A 62 -15.96 12.53 19.85
CA ASP A 62 -17.31 12.49 19.25
C ASP A 62 -17.34 12.80 17.74
N ILE A 63 -16.26 13.37 17.19
CA ILE A 63 -16.18 13.79 15.78
C ILE A 63 -15.27 12.87 14.98
N LYS A 64 -14.59 11.92 15.63
CA LYS A 64 -13.58 11.04 15.02
C LYS A 64 -14.05 10.36 13.72
N PRO A 65 -15.23 9.72 13.65
CA PRO A 65 -15.68 9.09 12.40
C PRO A 65 -15.85 10.08 11.25
N ALA A 66 -16.35 11.29 11.52
CA ALA A 66 -16.52 12.32 10.50
C ALA A 66 -15.17 12.87 10.00
N VAL A 67 -14.19 13.02 10.89
CA VAL A 67 -12.81 13.39 10.54
C VAL A 67 -12.14 12.28 9.72
N ASP A 68 -12.29 11.01 10.13
CA ASP A 68 -11.70 9.87 9.42
C ASP A 68 -12.26 9.76 7.99
N ILE A 69 -13.58 9.94 7.80
CA ILE A 69 -14.19 10.02 6.46
C ILE A 69 -13.63 11.21 5.68
N PHE A 70 -13.47 12.37 6.32
CA PHE A 70 -12.91 13.55 5.66
C PHE A 70 -11.45 13.33 5.19
N ILE A 71 -10.64 12.63 5.99
CA ILE A 71 -9.28 12.22 5.62
C ILE A 71 -9.33 11.24 4.44
N ILE A 72 -10.16 10.19 4.51
CA ILE A 72 -10.34 9.21 3.43
C ILE A 72 -10.60 9.91 2.10
N ARG A 73 -11.60 10.80 2.06
CA ARG A 73 -11.98 11.48 0.82
C ARG A 73 -10.89 12.44 0.34
N THR A 74 -10.21 13.12 1.25
CA THR A 74 -9.10 14.03 0.90
C THR A 74 -7.94 13.27 0.27
N LEU A 75 -7.56 12.12 0.83
CA LEU A 75 -6.51 11.26 0.27
C LEU A 75 -6.92 10.69 -1.09
N MET A 76 -8.17 10.25 -1.25
CA MET A 76 -8.71 9.81 -2.56
C MET A 76 -8.68 10.94 -3.61
N GLY A 77 -8.94 12.18 -3.19
CA GLY A 77 -8.83 13.37 -4.03
C GLY A 77 -7.40 13.56 -4.55
N TYR A 78 -6.40 13.53 -3.66
CA TYR A 78 -4.98 13.61 -4.06
C TYR A 78 -4.53 12.46 -4.95
N GLN A 79 -4.93 11.21 -4.65
CA GLN A 79 -4.62 10.04 -5.47
C GLN A 79 -5.26 10.11 -6.87
N SER A 80 -6.37 10.82 -7.02
CA SER A 80 -7.04 10.96 -8.32
C SER A 80 -6.34 11.97 -9.23
N LEU A 81 -5.44 12.81 -8.69
CA LEU A 81 -4.65 13.75 -9.48
C LEU A 81 -3.62 12.99 -10.36
N PRO A 82 -3.42 13.42 -11.62
CA PRO A 82 -2.63 12.67 -12.58
C PRO A 82 -1.12 12.68 -12.29
N ASP A 83 -0.60 13.76 -11.71
CA ASP A 83 0.83 13.91 -11.40
C ASP A 83 1.03 14.20 -9.91
N PRO A 84 1.67 13.29 -9.15
CA PRO A 84 1.97 13.52 -7.75
C PRO A 84 2.99 14.63 -7.49
N MET A 85 3.77 15.02 -8.50
CA MET A 85 4.70 16.15 -8.38
C MET A 85 4.01 17.50 -8.41
N ALA A 86 2.78 17.58 -8.96
CA ALA A 86 2.02 18.82 -9.02
C ALA A 86 1.76 19.42 -7.62
N TYR A 87 1.49 18.59 -6.62
CA TYR A 87 1.18 19.00 -5.25
C TYR A 87 2.33 18.73 -4.26
N LYS A 88 3.58 18.87 -4.72
CA LYS A 88 4.78 18.66 -3.89
C LYS A 88 4.81 19.49 -2.60
N SER A 89 4.22 20.69 -2.61
CA SER A 89 4.10 21.53 -1.41
C SER A 89 3.35 20.86 -0.26
N ASP A 90 2.45 19.94 -0.58
CA ASP A 90 1.52 19.32 0.37
C ASP A 90 2.06 17.98 0.89
N HIS A 91 3.11 17.45 0.26
CA HIS A 91 3.69 16.13 0.58
C HIS A 91 4.05 15.99 2.05
N SER A 92 4.60 17.02 2.71
CA SER A 92 4.99 16.94 4.13
C SER A 92 3.80 16.62 5.04
N ARG A 93 2.65 17.26 4.81
CA ARG A 93 1.41 17.04 5.58
C ARG A 93 0.76 15.72 5.22
N ILE A 94 0.78 15.35 3.93
CA ILE A 94 0.27 14.03 3.50
C ILE A 94 1.11 12.91 4.11
N ILE A 95 2.44 13.03 4.10
CA ILE A 95 3.36 12.06 4.73
C ILE A 95 3.07 11.94 6.22
N GLN A 96 2.84 13.05 6.93
CA GLN A 96 2.46 12.98 8.33
C GLN A 96 1.19 12.14 8.52
N LEU A 97 0.13 12.37 7.75
CA LEU A 97 -1.09 11.56 7.86
C LEU A 97 -0.84 10.09 7.50
N CYS A 98 -0.18 9.84 6.36
CA CYS A 98 -0.03 8.51 5.81
C CYS A 98 1.02 7.63 6.51
N THR A 99 1.84 8.20 7.40
CA THR A 99 2.80 7.45 8.23
C THR A 99 2.25 7.08 9.60
N ILE A 100 1.01 7.44 9.94
CA ILE A 100 0.35 7.01 11.19
C ILE A 100 0.41 5.49 11.39
N PRO A 101 0.17 4.64 10.36
CA PRO A 101 0.28 3.18 10.51
C PRO A 101 1.64 2.65 10.98
N TYR A 102 2.71 3.44 10.82
CA TYR A 102 4.07 3.05 11.26
C TYR A 102 4.47 3.75 12.56
N ARG A 103 3.94 4.95 12.83
CA ARG A 103 4.23 5.71 14.05
C ARG A 103 3.37 5.29 15.24
N ASN A 104 2.15 4.85 14.98
CA ASN A 104 1.18 4.36 15.98
C ASN A 104 0.48 3.09 15.48
N ALA A 105 1.27 2.04 15.22
CA ALA A 105 0.78 0.78 14.67
C ALA A 105 -0.30 0.10 15.53
N SER A 106 -0.23 0.24 16.86
CA SER A 106 -1.23 -0.31 17.79
C SER A 106 -2.64 0.24 17.60
N GLY A 107 -2.77 1.46 17.06
CA GLY A 107 -4.06 2.11 16.81
C GLY A 107 -4.60 1.91 15.40
N CYS A 108 -3.95 1.10 14.56
CA CYS A 108 -4.31 0.91 13.16
C CYS A 108 -4.78 -0.51 12.89
N GLU A 109 -5.84 -0.63 12.10
CA GLU A 109 -6.32 -1.92 11.59
C GLU A 109 -5.40 -2.46 10.48
N GLU A 110 -5.56 -3.75 10.18
CA GLU A 110 -4.90 -4.40 9.05
C GLU A 110 -5.52 -3.94 7.72
N SER A 111 -4.68 -3.57 6.77
CA SER A 111 -5.09 -3.19 5.42
C SER A 111 -5.54 -4.40 4.59
N THR A 112 -6.63 -4.24 3.87
CA THR A 112 -7.13 -5.20 2.86
C THR A 112 -6.57 -4.93 1.46
N CYS A 113 -5.85 -3.81 1.27
CA CYS A 113 -5.31 -3.44 -0.04
C CYS A 113 -4.23 -4.38 -0.58
N LEU A 114 -3.64 -5.22 0.28
CA LEU A 114 -2.54 -6.08 -0.12
C LEU A 114 -2.91 -6.97 -1.30
N MET A 115 -4.11 -7.55 -1.27
CA MET A 115 -4.60 -8.42 -2.34
C MET A 115 -4.66 -7.72 -3.70
N PHE A 116 -5.13 -6.46 -3.73
CA PHE A 116 -5.24 -5.69 -4.98
C PHE A 116 -3.86 -5.29 -5.53
N LEU A 117 -2.86 -5.22 -4.65
CA LEU A 117 -1.50 -4.88 -5.02
C LEU A 117 -0.68 -6.07 -5.49
N LEU A 118 -1.06 -7.33 -5.23
CA LEU A 118 -0.27 -8.48 -5.67
C LEU A 118 -0.45 -8.76 -7.16
N ASP A 119 0.60 -9.24 -7.83
CA ASP A 119 0.55 -9.59 -9.26
C ASP A 119 -0.41 -10.76 -9.47
N LYS A 120 -1.52 -10.52 -10.17
CA LYS A 120 -2.57 -11.52 -10.43
C LYS A 120 -2.04 -12.80 -11.10
N ARG A 121 -0.92 -12.72 -11.84
CA ARG A 121 -0.29 -13.88 -12.49
C ARG A 121 0.30 -14.87 -11.49
N ASP A 122 0.62 -14.42 -10.28
CA ASP A 122 1.13 -15.27 -9.19
C ASP A 122 0.02 -15.89 -8.34
N ALA A 123 -1.25 -15.62 -8.65
CA ALA A 123 -2.37 -16.35 -8.03
C ALA A 123 -2.42 -17.82 -8.49
N CYS A 124 -1.63 -18.17 -9.51
CA CYS A 124 -1.66 -19.43 -10.24
C CYS A 124 -0.68 -20.50 -9.71
N LEU A 125 -0.30 -20.50 -8.43
CA LEU A 125 0.61 -21.52 -7.88
C LEU A 125 -0.10 -22.87 -7.61
N GLY A 126 -0.71 -23.42 -8.65
CA GLY A 126 -1.14 -24.80 -8.81
C GLY A 126 -1.21 -25.12 -10.31
N PRO A 127 -1.17 -26.40 -10.73
CA PRO A 127 -0.92 -26.81 -12.12
C PRO A 127 -2.15 -26.64 -13.01
N TRP A 128 -2.68 -25.43 -13.13
CA TRP A 128 -3.94 -25.16 -13.81
C TRP A 128 -3.66 -24.57 -15.19
N ILE A 129 -3.70 -25.43 -16.22
CA ILE A 129 -3.51 -25.03 -17.61
C ILE A 129 -4.78 -24.29 -18.07
N PRO A 130 -4.69 -23.00 -18.48
CA PRO A 130 -5.86 -22.24 -18.92
C PRO A 130 -6.62 -22.90 -20.08
N GLY A 131 -7.95 -22.88 -20.04
CA GLY A 131 -8.82 -23.30 -21.16
C GLY A 131 -9.11 -24.81 -21.22
N ARG A 132 -8.69 -25.55 -20.20
CA ARG A 132 -8.91 -27.00 -20.11
C ARG A 132 -10.30 -27.35 -19.59
N ASP A 133 -10.78 -26.59 -18.62
CA ASP A 133 -12.07 -26.77 -17.97
C ASP A 133 -12.60 -25.42 -17.49
N TRP A 134 -13.90 -25.17 -17.67
CA TRP A 134 -14.52 -23.89 -17.33
C TRP A 134 -14.58 -23.68 -15.80
N PHE A 135 -14.77 -24.74 -15.04
CA PHE A 135 -14.80 -24.71 -13.58
C PHE A 135 -13.39 -24.48 -13.00
N GLU A 136 -12.36 -25.12 -13.55
CA GLU A 136 -10.96 -24.83 -13.22
C GLU A 136 -10.57 -23.40 -13.60
N ASP A 137 -11.10 -22.91 -14.72
CA ASP A 137 -10.88 -21.54 -15.17
C ASP A 137 -11.57 -20.52 -14.25
N GLU A 138 -12.75 -20.85 -13.72
CA GLU A 138 -13.48 -20.09 -12.71
C GLU A 138 -12.76 -20.10 -11.35
N LEU A 139 -12.22 -21.25 -10.92
CA LEU A 139 -11.35 -21.42 -9.74
C LEU A 139 -9.99 -20.70 -9.89
N ARG A 140 -9.49 -20.55 -11.11
CA ARG A 140 -8.29 -19.73 -11.41
C ARG A 140 -8.61 -18.24 -11.41
N ALA A 141 -9.82 -17.85 -11.78
CA ALA A 141 -10.31 -16.47 -11.64
C ALA A 141 -10.71 -16.13 -10.18
N PHE A 142 -10.80 -17.17 -9.33
CA PHE A 142 -11.25 -17.10 -7.95
C PHE A 142 -10.21 -16.44 -7.05
N GLN A 143 -10.48 -15.17 -6.69
CA GLN A 143 -9.65 -14.35 -5.80
C GLN A 143 -10.40 -14.16 -4.50
N GLY A 144 -10.35 -15.18 -3.65
CA GLY A 144 -11.02 -15.14 -2.37
C GLY A 144 -10.09 -14.81 -1.21
N GLY A 145 -10.57 -13.94 -0.33
CA GLY A 145 -10.14 -13.73 1.05
C GLY A 145 -11.40 -13.54 1.90
N LYS A 146 -11.31 -13.65 3.23
CA LYS A 146 -12.46 -13.51 4.17
C LYS A 146 -13.46 -12.38 3.87
N ASP A 147 -12.99 -11.23 3.37
CA ASP A 147 -13.80 -10.05 3.03
C ASP A 147 -13.74 -9.65 1.53
N GLY A 148 -13.22 -10.53 0.65
CA GLY A 148 -13.25 -10.30 -0.80
C GLY A 148 -14.68 -10.34 -1.34
N LEU A 149 -14.95 -9.74 -2.51
CA LEU A 149 -16.25 -9.84 -3.20
C LEU A 149 -16.66 -11.30 -3.49
N MET A 150 -15.70 -12.25 -3.42
CA MET A 150 -15.93 -13.69 -3.39
C MET A 150 -15.06 -14.33 -2.26
N PRO A 151 -15.52 -15.40 -1.57
CA PRO A 151 -14.81 -16.03 -0.44
C PRO A 151 -13.53 -16.80 -0.83
N CYS A 152 -12.56 -17.03 0.06
CA CYS A 152 -11.37 -17.91 -0.19
C CYS A 152 -11.68 -19.39 0.10
N VAL A 153 -11.43 -20.31 -0.84
CA VAL A 153 -11.62 -21.77 -0.58
C VAL A 153 -10.64 -22.31 0.46
N TRP A 154 -9.55 -21.58 0.72
CA TRP A 154 -8.50 -21.98 1.67
C TRP A 154 -8.70 -21.39 3.07
N ASP A 155 -9.71 -20.55 3.28
CA ASP A 155 -10.05 -20.02 4.61
C ASP A 155 -11.07 -20.95 5.30
N ASN A 156 -10.80 -21.29 6.57
CA ASN A 156 -11.67 -22.15 7.38
C ASN A 156 -13.01 -21.50 7.78
N GLU A 157 -13.17 -20.20 7.56
CA GLU A 157 -14.36 -19.42 7.91
C GLU A 157 -14.76 -18.53 6.73
N LEU A 158 -15.84 -18.89 6.04
CA LEU A 158 -16.40 -18.14 4.91
C LEU A 158 -17.43 -17.13 5.42
N SER A 159 -17.24 -15.84 5.14
CA SER A 159 -18.34 -14.87 5.24
C SER A 159 -19.32 -15.10 4.09
N SER A 160 -20.61 -15.30 4.37
CA SER A 160 -21.64 -15.53 3.35
C SER A 160 -21.91 -14.32 2.45
N PHE A 161 -21.47 -13.12 2.84
CA PHE A 161 -21.66 -11.86 2.09
C PHE A 161 -20.46 -10.91 2.30
N PRO A 162 -20.08 -10.10 1.29
CA PRO A 162 -19.08 -9.05 1.47
C PRO A 162 -19.60 -8.03 2.48
N GLN A 163 -18.92 -7.90 3.62
CA GLN A 163 -19.24 -6.87 4.59
C GLN A 163 -18.62 -5.54 4.15
N PRO A 164 -19.32 -4.40 4.33
CA PRO A 164 -18.71 -3.10 4.06
C PRO A 164 -17.47 -2.93 4.94
N GLU A 165 -16.36 -2.48 4.35
CA GLU A 165 -15.15 -2.17 5.12
C GLU A 165 -15.46 -1.12 6.19
N THR A 166 -14.87 -1.31 7.38
CA THR A 166 -14.97 -0.32 8.46
C THR A 166 -14.31 0.99 8.04
N ILE A 167 -14.76 2.11 8.64
CA ILE A 167 -14.14 3.43 8.39
C ILE A 167 -12.64 3.39 8.72
N ASN A 168 -12.25 2.72 9.82
CA ASN A 168 -10.86 2.57 10.23
C ASN A 168 -10.01 1.81 9.19
N LYS A 169 -10.51 0.67 8.70
CA LYS A 169 -9.84 -0.12 7.65
C LYS A 169 -9.70 0.68 6.36
N MET A 170 -10.77 1.36 5.94
CA MET A 170 -10.75 2.25 4.77
C MET A 170 -9.74 3.40 4.94
N LEU A 171 -9.64 3.98 6.15
CA LEU A 171 -8.67 5.02 6.47
C LEU A 171 -7.24 4.52 6.29
N VAL A 172 -6.91 3.36 6.87
CA VAL A 172 -5.58 2.73 6.72
C VAL A 172 -5.30 2.43 5.25
N ASN A 173 -6.27 1.86 4.53
CA ASN A 173 -6.17 1.58 3.10
C ASN A 173 -5.79 2.84 2.30
N GLN A 174 -6.51 3.95 2.50
CA GLN A 174 -6.23 5.21 1.79
C GLN A 174 -4.91 5.85 2.22
N MET A 175 -4.54 5.76 3.50
CA MET A 175 -3.23 6.22 3.98
C MET A 175 -2.09 5.50 3.27
N LEU A 176 -2.14 4.16 3.19
CA LEU A 176 -1.06 3.37 2.62
C LEU A 176 -0.98 3.49 1.08
N LEU A 177 -2.11 3.51 0.38
CA LEU A 177 -2.14 3.72 -1.07
C LEU A 177 -1.68 5.14 -1.44
N CYS A 178 -2.09 6.15 -0.68
CA CYS A 178 -1.63 7.52 -0.89
C CYS A 178 -0.13 7.62 -0.59
N LEU A 179 0.33 6.98 0.50
CA LEU A 179 1.75 6.91 0.81
C LEU A 179 2.56 6.35 -0.35
N GLY A 180 2.12 5.26 -0.99
CA GLY A 180 2.81 4.69 -2.14
C GLY A 180 2.98 5.70 -3.28
N THR A 181 1.92 6.46 -3.57
CA THR A 181 1.96 7.53 -4.58
C THR A 181 2.97 8.63 -4.22
N ILE A 182 2.98 9.08 -2.96
CA ILE A 182 3.91 10.11 -2.48
C ILE A 182 5.35 9.59 -2.40
N PHE A 183 5.53 8.35 -1.95
CA PHE A 183 6.83 7.66 -1.87
C PHE A 183 7.50 7.72 -3.24
N ALA A 184 6.76 7.41 -4.29
CA ALA A 184 7.29 7.42 -5.64
C ALA A 184 7.73 8.80 -6.15
N ALA A 185 7.11 9.87 -5.63
CA ALA A 185 7.42 11.25 -5.94
C ALA A 185 8.53 11.87 -5.07
N GLN A 186 9.01 11.16 -4.03
CA GLN A 186 10.07 11.66 -3.16
C GLN A 186 11.45 11.64 -3.83
N ASN A 187 12.36 12.46 -3.28
CA ASN A 187 13.79 12.31 -3.52
C ASN A 187 14.37 11.15 -2.67
N SER A 188 15.64 10.83 -2.87
CA SER A 188 16.32 9.72 -2.19
C SER A 188 16.26 9.84 -0.66
N ALA A 189 16.48 11.05 -0.12
CA ALA A 189 16.39 11.31 1.32
C ALA A 189 14.97 11.05 1.88
N GLY A 190 13.92 11.47 1.17
CA GLY A 190 12.53 11.21 1.56
C GLY A 190 12.18 9.73 1.50
N MET A 191 12.65 9.02 0.47
CA MET A 191 12.47 7.56 0.36
C MET A 191 13.15 6.82 1.52
N LEU A 192 14.41 7.17 1.83
CA LEU A 192 15.14 6.59 2.96
C LEU A 192 14.47 6.87 4.29
N TYR A 193 13.96 8.08 4.51
CA TYR A 193 13.19 8.41 5.71
C TYR A 193 11.95 7.52 5.87
N LEU A 194 11.16 7.36 4.80
CA LEU A 194 9.95 6.53 4.81
C LEU A 194 10.26 5.05 5.03
N LEU A 195 11.29 4.52 4.34
CA LEU A 195 11.76 3.15 4.54
C LEU A 195 12.29 2.94 5.98
N GLY A 196 13.00 3.92 6.54
CA GLY A 196 13.48 3.87 7.92
C GLY A 196 12.34 3.77 8.93
N MET A 197 11.23 4.48 8.70
CA MET A 197 10.02 4.35 9.54
C MET A 197 9.40 2.96 9.45
N MET A 198 9.30 2.39 8.24
CA MET A 198 8.80 1.01 8.07
C MET A 198 9.71 -0.01 8.75
N GLU A 199 11.02 0.14 8.61
CA GLU A 199 12.01 -0.75 9.23
C GLU A 199 11.96 -0.67 10.77
N GLN A 200 11.82 0.54 11.32
CA GLN A 200 11.68 0.75 12.76
C GLN A 200 10.37 0.14 13.29
N CYS A 201 9.26 0.32 12.56
CA CYS A 201 7.97 -0.28 12.90
C CYS A 201 8.08 -1.81 12.94
N LEU A 202 8.70 -2.43 11.93
CA LEU A 202 8.93 -3.87 11.87
C LEU A 202 9.74 -4.36 13.08
N LYS A 203 10.82 -3.66 13.44
CA LYS A 203 11.66 -4.02 14.59
C LYS A 203 10.92 -3.89 15.93
N ALA A 204 10.12 -2.83 16.10
CA ALA A 204 9.37 -2.57 17.33
C ALA A 204 8.21 -3.55 17.56
N GLY A 205 7.65 -4.11 16.48
CA GLY A 205 6.47 -4.94 16.55
C GLY A 205 6.67 -6.40 16.97
N LYS A 206 7.88 -6.98 16.91
CA LYS A 206 8.15 -8.43 17.04
C LYS A 206 7.51 -9.21 18.22
N LYS A 207 6.98 -8.55 19.25
CA LYS A 207 6.31 -9.16 20.41
C LYS A 207 4.93 -8.58 20.69
N GLN A 208 4.38 -7.84 19.74
CA GLN A 208 3.18 -7.04 19.91
C GLN A 208 2.01 -7.69 19.18
N PRO A 209 0.78 -7.62 19.72
CA PRO A 209 -0.39 -8.23 19.11
C PRO A 209 -0.76 -7.60 17.75
N TRP A 210 -0.35 -6.35 17.53
CA TRP A 210 -0.56 -5.62 16.28
C TRP A 210 0.50 -5.90 15.20
N HIS A 211 1.50 -6.74 15.49
CA HIS A 211 2.64 -6.97 14.60
C HIS A 211 2.21 -7.51 13.23
N ALA A 212 1.37 -8.54 13.20
CA ALA A 212 0.88 -9.14 11.96
C ALA A 212 0.17 -8.11 11.07
N ALA A 213 -0.72 -7.30 11.65
CA ALA A 213 -1.39 -6.21 10.92
C ALA A 213 -0.38 -5.17 10.40
N SER A 214 0.65 -4.85 11.19
CA SER A 214 1.69 -3.90 10.78
C SER A 214 2.56 -4.43 9.63
N ILE A 215 2.86 -5.73 9.59
CA ILE A 215 3.58 -6.37 8.47
C ILE A 215 2.77 -6.24 7.18
N THR A 216 1.46 -6.51 7.24
CA THR A 216 0.56 -6.32 6.10
C THR A 216 0.58 -4.86 5.65
N ASN A 217 0.50 -3.91 6.58
CA ASN A 217 0.52 -2.48 6.27
C ASN A 217 1.87 -2.01 5.66
N ILE A 218 3.00 -2.57 6.12
CA ILE A 218 4.33 -2.34 5.52
C ILE A 218 4.38 -2.90 4.10
N CYS A 219 3.92 -4.14 3.89
CA CYS A 219 3.84 -4.75 2.57
C CYS A 219 3.01 -3.90 1.60
N VAL A 220 1.83 -3.43 2.02
CA VAL A 220 0.95 -2.58 1.20
C VAL A 220 1.64 -1.28 0.83
N GLY A 221 2.15 -0.54 1.81
CA GLY A 221 2.78 0.76 1.57
C GLY A 221 4.01 0.65 0.66
N LEU A 222 4.85 -0.36 0.89
CA LEU A 222 6.07 -0.56 0.12
C LEU A 222 5.79 -1.07 -1.30
N LEU A 223 4.88 -2.03 -1.49
CA LEU A 223 4.48 -2.49 -2.83
C LEU A 223 3.76 -1.41 -3.61
N ALA A 224 2.83 -0.67 -2.99
CA ALA A 224 2.18 0.47 -3.62
C ALA A 224 3.22 1.50 -4.07
N GLY A 225 4.20 1.81 -3.22
CA GLY A 225 5.31 2.71 -3.52
C GLY A 225 6.16 2.26 -4.69
N LEU A 226 6.64 1.02 -4.67
CA LEU A 226 7.47 0.46 -5.73
C LEU A 226 6.71 0.34 -7.06
N LYS A 227 5.42 0.01 -7.04
CA LYS A 227 4.60 -0.05 -8.26
C LYS A 227 4.27 1.33 -8.82
N ALA A 228 3.90 2.28 -7.97
CA ALA A 228 3.74 3.68 -8.38
C ALA A 228 5.05 4.22 -8.96
N LEU A 229 6.18 3.84 -8.36
CA LEU A 229 7.49 4.22 -8.85
C LEU A 229 7.76 3.67 -10.24
N LEU A 230 7.48 2.39 -10.49
CA LEU A 230 7.62 1.80 -11.84
C LEU A 230 6.73 2.49 -12.87
N ALA A 231 5.54 2.92 -12.47
CA ALA A 231 4.61 3.63 -13.34
C ALA A 231 5.08 5.06 -13.68
N LEU A 232 5.70 5.75 -12.72
CA LEU A 232 6.16 7.13 -12.87
C LEU A 232 7.56 7.25 -13.48
N ARG A 233 8.46 6.32 -13.16
CA ARG A 233 9.86 6.32 -13.65
C ARG A 233 10.40 4.90 -13.85
N SER A 234 11.15 4.74 -14.94
CA SER A 234 11.89 3.51 -15.25
C SER A 234 13.34 3.52 -14.77
N GLN A 235 13.77 4.56 -14.04
CA GLN A 235 15.15 4.73 -13.63
C GLN A 235 15.53 3.84 -12.44
N SER A 236 16.80 3.43 -12.42
CA SER A 236 17.38 2.66 -11.33
C SER A 236 17.35 3.44 -10.01
N LEU A 237 17.07 2.74 -8.91
CA LEU A 237 17.15 3.31 -7.57
C LEU A 237 18.59 3.35 -7.07
N GLU A 238 18.88 4.29 -6.18
CA GLU A 238 20.15 4.32 -5.45
C GLU A 238 20.33 3.06 -4.59
N LEU A 239 21.58 2.63 -4.46
CA LEU A 239 21.94 1.38 -3.80
C LEU A 239 21.48 1.33 -2.33
N GLU A 240 21.48 2.46 -1.64
CA GLU A 240 21.04 2.56 -0.23
C GLU A 240 19.54 2.27 -0.09
N ILE A 241 18.72 2.83 -0.98
CA ILE A 241 17.26 2.61 -1.02
C ILE A 241 16.99 1.13 -1.30
N LEU A 242 17.68 0.56 -2.30
CA LEU A 242 17.55 -0.85 -2.66
C LEU A 242 17.94 -1.77 -1.50
N ASN A 243 19.06 -1.51 -0.83
CA ASN A 243 19.53 -2.31 0.30
C ASN A 243 18.55 -2.25 1.48
N LEU A 244 18.01 -1.07 1.80
CA LEU A 244 17.09 -0.90 2.92
C LEU A 244 15.74 -1.58 2.63
N ALA A 245 15.19 -1.43 1.42
CA ALA A 245 13.97 -2.13 1.02
C ALA A 245 14.18 -3.65 0.99
N GLN A 246 15.35 -4.12 0.51
CA GLN A 246 15.72 -5.54 0.55
C GLN A 246 15.77 -6.07 1.99
N ALA A 247 16.34 -5.29 2.92
CA ALA A 247 16.42 -5.65 4.33
C ALA A 247 15.03 -5.75 4.98
N ILE A 248 14.08 -4.88 4.63
CA ILE A 248 12.70 -4.94 5.11
C ILE A 248 12.00 -6.22 4.63
N PHE A 249 12.01 -6.50 3.32
CA PHE A 249 11.37 -7.71 2.78
C PHE A 249 12.01 -9.00 3.32
N LYS A 250 13.33 -9.03 3.41
CA LYS A 250 14.05 -10.14 4.03
C LYS A 250 13.70 -10.28 5.52
N GLY A 251 13.63 -9.16 6.23
CA GLY A 251 13.24 -9.10 7.63
C GLY A 251 11.87 -9.72 7.86
N ILE A 252 10.90 -9.42 7.00
CA ILE A 252 9.57 -10.04 7.02
C ILE A 252 9.66 -11.54 6.73
N LEU A 253 10.35 -11.97 5.67
CA LEU A 253 10.41 -13.40 5.31
C LEU A 253 11.01 -14.29 6.41
N ILE A 254 11.99 -13.79 7.17
CA ILE A 254 12.64 -14.52 8.26
C ILE A 254 11.69 -14.71 9.46
N GLU A 255 10.61 -13.94 9.55
CA GLU A 255 9.62 -14.13 10.60
C GLU A 255 8.87 -15.46 10.37
N GLY A 256 8.86 -16.31 11.39
CA GLY A 256 8.24 -17.63 11.30
C GLY A 256 6.71 -17.59 11.24
N ASP A 257 6.10 -16.58 11.86
CA ASP A 257 4.64 -16.45 12.03
C ASP A 257 4.06 -15.37 11.08
N ILE A 258 4.21 -15.62 9.77
CA ILE A 258 3.67 -14.75 8.71
C ILE A 258 2.74 -15.54 7.80
N CYS A 259 1.67 -14.89 7.34
CA CYS A 259 0.67 -15.52 6.47
C CYS A 259 1.14 -15.58 5.01
N ALA A 260 0.45 -16.37 4.20
CA ALA A 260 0.81 -16.60 2.79
C ALA A 260 0.82 -15.30 1.96
N SER A 261 -0.09 -14.36 2.22
CA SER A 261 -0.14 -13.08 1.52
C SER A 261 1.08 -12.21 1.82
N GLN A 262 1.57 -12.19 3.06
CA GLN A 262 2.79 -11.47 3.47
C GLN A 262 4.05 -12.09 2.85
N ARG A 263 4.14 -13.43 2.79
CA ARG A 263 5.23 -14.15 2.09
C ARG A 263 5.27 -13.80 0.61
N ARG A 264 4.11 -13.84 -0.05
CA ARG A 264 3.98 -13.50 -1.47
C ARG A 264 4.32 -12.04 -1.73
N ALA A 265 3.83 -11.13 -0.89
CA ALA A 265 4.12 -9.71 -1.00
C ALA A 265 5.62 -9.41 -0.91
N SER A 266 6.30 -10.02 0.06
CA SER A 266 7.74 -9.85 0.23
C SER A 266 8.52 -10.44 -0.95
N SER A 267 8.09 -11.60 -1.44
CA SER A 267 8.71 -12.26 -2.62
C SER A 267 8.55 -11.43 -3.90
N GLU A 268 7.36 -10.88 -4.14
CA GLU A 268 7.10 -9.96 -5.24
C GLU A 268 7.93 -8.68 -5.11
N GLY A 269 8.10 -8.20 -3.87
CA GLY A 269 9.00 -7.10 -3.51
C GLY A 269 10.42 -7.30 -4.03
N PHE A 270 11.01 -8.48 -3.85
CA PHE A 270 12.32 -8.81 -4.43
C PHE A 270 12.34 -8.72 -5.97
N GLY A 271 11.27 -9.15 -6.64
CA GLY A 271 11.12 -8.98 -8.09
C GLY A 271 11.10 -7.50 -8.51
N LEU A 272 10.38 -6.66 -7.77
CA LEU A 272 10.36 -5.21 -8.01
C LEU A 272 11.74 -4.58 -7.77
N LEU A 273 12.45 -4.98 -6.72
CA LEU A 273 13.82 -4.50 -6.46
C LEU A 273 14.79 -4.89 -7.57
N ALA A 274 14.66 -6.09 -8.15
CA ALA A 274 15.46 -6.51 -9.29
C ALA A 274 15.22 -5.64 -10.54
N ARG A 275 14.00 -5.11 -10.72
CA ARG A 275 13.69 -4.18 -11.82
C ARG A 275 14.37 -2.82 -11.63
N PHE A 276 14.41 -2.32 -10.41
CA PHE A 276 15.07 -1.05 -10.06
C PHE A 276 16.58 -1.15 -9.87
N GLY A 277 17.11 -2.36 -9.64
CA GLY A 277 18.53 -2.63 -9.52
C GLY A 277 19.22 -2.79 -10.87
N ASN A 278 20.55 -2.63 -10.85
CA ASN A 278 21.40 -3.06 -11.95
C ASN A 278 21.68 -4.58 -11.84
N ASP A 279 22.29 -5.16 -12.88
CA ASP A 279 22.51 -6.61 -12.93
C ASP A 279 23.45 -7.10 -11.82
N VAL A 280 24.39 -6.25 -11.37
CA VAL A 280 25.28 -6.55 -10.25
C VAL A 280 24.49 -6.67 -8.94
N PHE A 281 23.58 -5.73 -8.67
CA PHE A 281 22.69 -5.75 -7.52
C PHE A 281 21.81 -6.99 -7.55
N THR A 282 21.16 -7.26 -8.68
CA THR A 282 20.27 -8.41 -8.86
C THR A 282 21.03 -9.72 -8.67
N ALA A 283 22.21 -9.89 -9.28
CA ALA A 283 23.03 -11.09 -9.11
C ALA A 283 23.51 -11.29 -7.67
N ARG A 284 23.81 -10.22 -6.93
CA ARG A 284 24.17 -10.29 -5.51
C ARG A 284 22.96 -10.69 -4.66
N MET A 285 21.80 -10.11 -4.92
CA MET A 285 20.55 -10.43 -4.24
C MET A 285 20.14 -11.89 -4.47
N THR A 286 20.16 -12.36 -5.72
CA THR A 286 19.91 -13.77 -6.08
C THR A 286 20.88 -14.72 -5.38
N ARG A 287 22.19 -14.40 -5.37
CA ARG A 287 23.18 -15.23 -4.65
C ARG A 287 22.94 -15.27 -3.14
N SER A 288 22.55 -14.14 -2.53
CA SER A 288 22.20 -14.11 -1.11
C SER A 288 21.03 -15.03 -0.80
N LEU A 289 19.99 -15.01 -1.62
CA LEU A 289 18.81 -15.86 -1.45
C LEU A 289 19.14 -17.35 -1.64
N LEU A 290 19.92 -17.69 -2.69
CA LEU A 290 20.37 -19.07 -2.94
C LEU A 290 21.26 -19.59 -1.80
N GLY A 291 22.13 -18.74 -1.25
CA GLY A 291 23.01 -19.12 -0.15
C GLY A 291 22.24 -19.52 1.11
N GLU A 292 21.03 -19.00 1.31
CA GLU A 292 20.18 -19.34 2.44
C GLU A 292 19.49 -20.69 2.29
N LEU A 293 19.27 -21.19 1.07
CA LEU A 293 18.69 -22.54 0.86
C LEU A 293 19.51 -23.65 1.51
N ASN A 294 20.81 -23.42 1.70
CA ASN A 294 21.70 -24.38 2.36
C ASN A 294 21.45 -24.37 3.87
N GLY A 295 20.74 -25.37 4.37
CA GLY A 295 20.53 -25.59 5.81
C GLY A 295 19.20 -25.08 6.38
N ILE A 296 18.26 -24.65 5.53
CA ILE A 296 16.89 -24.34 5.97
C ILE A 296 16.13 -25.62 6.31
N THR A 297 15.60 -25.70 7.53
CA THR A 297 14.69 -26.75 7.96
C THR A 297 13.21 -26.39 7.81
N ASP A 298 12.88 -25.10 7.72
CA ASP A 298 11.50 -24.62 7.52
C ASP A 298 11.11 -24.62 6.03
N SER A 299 10.17 -25.50 5.67
CA SER A 299 9.65 -25.62 4.31
C SER A 299 8.95 -24.36 3.81
N TYR A 300 8.30 -23.59 4.70
CA TYR A 300 7.62 -22.36 4.31
C TYR A 300 8.62 -21.25 3.96
N TYR A 301 9.70 -21.12 4.73
CA TYR A 301 10.79 -20.20 4.42
C TYR A 301 11.48 -20.59 3.11
N ALA A 302 11.82 -21.87 2.92
CA ALA A 302 12.40 -22.36 1.66
C ALA A 302 11.49 -22.07 0.45
N GLY A 303 10.18 -22.27 0.58
CA GLY A 303 9.20 -21.93 -0.45
C GLY A 303 9.15 -20.42 -0.76
N SER A 304 9.31 -19.58 0.26
CA SER A 304 9.34 -18.11 0.10
C SER A 304 10.59 -17.66 -0.67
N ILE A 305 11.74 -18.29 -0.41
CA ILE A 305 12.98 -18.04 -1.17
C ILE A 305 12.82 -18.47 -2.64
N ALA A 306 12.26 -19.66 -2.89
CA ALA A 306 12.00 -20.14 -4.24
C ALA A 306 11.05 -19.20 -5.01
N LEU A 307 9.97 -18.75 -4.37
CA LEU A 307 9.04 -17.77 -4.94
C LEU A 307 9.74 -16.44 -5.25
N SER A 308 10.55 -15.93 -4.33
CA SER A 308 11.33 -14.70 -4.52
C SER A 308 12.25 -14.79 -5.74
N LEU A 309 12.94 -15.93 -5.91
CA LEU A 309 13.78 -16.19 -7.08
C LEU A 309 12.97 -16.22 -8.38
N GLY A 310 11.77 -16.82 -8.37
CA GLY A 310 10.84 -16.78 -9.49
C GLY A 310 10.39 -15.35 -9.83
N CYS A 311 10.05 -14.55 -8.82
CA CYS A 311 9.68 -13.14 -9.00
C CYS A 311 10.83 -12.30 -9.57
N ILE A 312 12.09 -12.57 -9.18
CA ILE A 312 13.28 -11.92 -9.75
C ILE A 312 13.48 -12.32 -11.21
N HIS A 313 13.29 -13.61 -11.55
CA HIS A 313 13.47 -14.08 -12.92
C HIS A 313 12.44 -13.52 -13.91
N ARG A 314 11.22 -13.24 -13.44
CA ARG A 314 10.13 -12.64 -14.23
C ARG A 314 10.41 -11.20 -14.73
N ARG A 315 11.56 -10.61 -14.40
CA ARG A 315 11.94 -9.22 -14.70
C ARG A 315 11.52 -8.74 -16.09
#